data_AF-K1XJD5-F1
#
_entry.id   AF-K1XJD5-F1
#
_cell.length_a   1.000
_cell.length_b   1.000
_cell.length_c   1.000
_cell.angle_alpha   90.00
_cell.angle_beta   90.00
_cell.angle_gamma   90.00
#
_symmetry.space_group_name_H-M   'P 1'
#
loop_
_entity.id
_entity.type
_entity.pdbx_description
1 polymer ?
#
loop_
_entity_poly.entity_id
_entity_poly.type
_entity_poly.pdbx_seq_one_letter_code
_entity_poly.pdbx_strand_id
1 'polypeptide(L)'
;MQYSSALLYVAFAVTSVYSHGVVTEVQGANNVNMPALSVIDGTPRDSPSPFSGAEADTSILNPAQAAAMPLGKTSKGAVDAKNVMAAFMSGPVNVTARAIHEASSLYRRAAVTNPKGVATPKGTVEGGVAAAAGVGAMMGLPTTDDNGMISMTIHQVNQDGAGPFSAMVDPTSGGTDAAAFKPATMPQNVPGIGIAGISTAAVMDFPAKMQMPAGMTCSGTIGDATNVCVAKMSNGPPQFFGGSIAFTQSSAAKKRAIEYNMKMRRSAQLARRSEE
;
A
#
# COMPACT_ATOMS: atom_id res chain seq x y z
N MET A 1 -1.64 -47.07 -35.58
CA MET A 1 -1.30 -45.65 -35.80
C MET A 1 -1.33 -44.95 -34.44
N GLN A 2 -0.17 -44.80 -33.82
CA GLN A 2 -0.02 -44.12 -32.54
C GLN A 2 0.15 -42.63 -32.83
N TYR A 3 -0.82 -41.81 -32.45
CA TYR A 3 -0.68 -40.36 -32.48
C TYR A 3 -0.06 -39.92 -31.15
N SER A 4 1.26 -39.76 -31.15
CA SER A 4 2.00 -39.11 -30.06
C SER A 4 1.68 -37.62 -30.07
N SER A 5 0.89 -37.17 -29.11
CA SER A 5 0.60 -35.75 -28.87
C SER A 5 1.83 -35.08 -28.27
N ALA A 6 2.67 -34.48 -29.12
CA ALA A 6 3.77 -33.65 -28.69
C ALA A 6 3.23 -32.38 -28.01
N LEU A 7 3.67 -32.18 -26.76
CA LEU A 7 3.45 -31.03 -25.92
C LEU A 7 3.75 -29.71 -26.66
N LEU A 8 2.69 -28.94 -26.95
CA LEU A 8 2.78 -27.52 -27.21
C LEU A 8 3.16 -26.81 -25.90
N TYR A 9 4.46 -26.67 -25.65
CA TYR A 9 4.97 -25.70 -24.69
C TYR A 9 4.74 -24.30 -25.28
N VAL A 10 3.55 -23.75 -25.05
CA VAL A 10 3.28 -22.33 -25.25
C VAL A 10 4.10 -21.59 -24.19
N ALA A 11 5.24 -21.04 -24.60
CA ALA A 11 5.92 -20.00 -23.85
C ALA A 11 5.00 -18.77 -23.84
N PHE A 12 4.13 -18.67 -22.83
CA PHE A 12 3.52 -17.40 -22.45
C PHE A 12 4.64 -16.54 -21.85
N ALA A 13 5.42 -15.90 -22.72
CA ALA A 13 6.12 -14.69 -22.34
C ALA A 13 5.04 -13.65 -22.09
N VAL A 14 4.62 -13.52 -20.83
CA VAL A 14 3.75 -12.43 -20.39
C VAL A 14 4.50 -11.15 -20.75
N THR A 15 4.03 -10.45 -21.78
CA THR A 15 4.50 -9.09 -22.06
C THR A 15 4.02 -8.24 -20.89
N SER A 16 4.87 -8.07 -19.88
CA SER A 16 4.64 -7.17 -18.76
C SER A 16 4.60 -5.75 -19.31
N VAL A 17 3.40 -5.26 -19.61
CA VAL A 17 3.15 -3.85 -19.90
C VAL A 17 3.27 -3.09 -18.57
N TYR A 18 3.92 -1.93 -18.59
CA TYR A 18 4.61 -1.32 -17.44
C TYR A 18 3.77 -0.35 -16.59
N SER A 19 3.23 -0.89 -15.53
CA SER A 19 2.28 -0.35 -14.56
C SER A 19 2.61 0.98 -13.89
N HIS A 20 1.88 2.08 -14.19
CA HIS A 20 1.85 3.25 -13.30
C HIS A 20 0.69 3.16 -12.32
N GLY A 21 1.02 2.96 -11.05
CA GLY A 21 0.05 3.02 -9.97
C GLY A 21 0.66 3.53 -8.68
N VAL A 22 -0.18 4.17 -7.87
CA VAL A 22 0.19 4.77 -6.60
C VAL A 22 -0.81 4.37 -5.54
N VAL A 23 -0.32 4.11 -4.33
CA VAL A 23 -1.19 3.88 -3.17
C VAL A 23 -1.63 5.25 -2.69
N THR A 24 -2.93 5.51 -2.60
CA THR A 24 -3.45 6.86 -2.27
C THR A 24 -3.94 6.97 -0.84
N GLU A 25 -4.48 5.88 -0.29
CA GLU A 25 -5.09 5.89 1.03
C GLU A 25 -4.95 4.52 1.70
N VAL A 26 -4.67 4.51 3.00
CA VAL A 26 -4.82 3.34 3.87
C VAL A 26 -6.12 3.48 4.69
N GLN A 27 -6.85 2.38 4.82
CA GLN A 27 -8.15 2.29 5.47
C GLN A 27 -8.05 1.34 6.67
N GLY A 28 -8.16 1.91 7.87
CA GLY A 28 -8.07 1.18 9.12
C GLY A 28 -9.40 0.53 9.51
N ALA A 29 -9.33 -0.63 10.16
CA ALA A 29 -10.52 -1.29 10.72
C ALA A 29 -11.17 -0.49 11.86
N ASN A 30 -10.45 0.48 12.43
CA ASN A 30 -10.95 1.49 13.37
C ASN A 30 -11.68 2.67 12.68
N ASN A 31 -12.00 2.57 11.38
CA ASN A 31 -12.62 3.63 10.58
C ASN A 31 -11.78 4.92 10.48
N VAL A 32 -10.47 4.80 10.66
CA VAL A 32 -9.52 5.88 10.41
C VAL A 32 -8.88 5.67 9.06
N ASN A 33 -9.02 6.66 8.18
CA ASN A 33 -8.33 6.70 6.91
C ASN A 33 -7.15 7.68 7.00
N MET A 34 -6.07 7.33 6.33
CA MET A 34 -4.90 8.18 6.23
C MET A 34 -4.38 8.15 4.78
N PRO A 35 -3.99 9.31 4.21
CA PRO A 35 -3.31 9.34 2.93
C PRO A 35 -2.01 8.55 3.01
N ALA A 36 -1.63 7.91 1.90
CA ALA A 36 -0.34 7.23 1.84
C ALA A 36 0.82 8.23 1.95
N LEU A 37 1.99 7.74 2.36
CA LEU A 37 3.13 8.58 2.78
C LEU A 37 3.80 9.34 1.63
N SER A 38 3.59 8.91 0.38
CA SER A 38 4.12 9.58 -0.80
C SER A 38 3.17 10.63 -1.38
N VAL A 39 1.90 10.64 -0.95
CA VAL A 39 0.80 11.41 -1.55
C VAL A 39 1.05 12.91 -1.47
N ILE A 40 0.75 13.61 -2.57
CA ILE A 40 0.92 15.06 -2.67
C ILE A 40 -0.41 15.67 -3.10
N ASP A 41 -0.94 16.56 -2.26
CA ASP A 41 -2.14 17.35 -2.58
C ASP A 41 -1.95 18.16 -3.86
N GLY A 42 -3.03 18.29 -4.63
CA GLY A 42 -3.02 18.93 -5.95
C GLY A 42 -2.68 17.98 -7.10
N THR A 43 -2.26 16.74 -6.83
CA THR A 43 -2.00 15.74 -7.88
C THR A 43 -3.31 15.37 -8.60
N PRO A 44 -3.43 15.57 -9.92
CA PRO A 44 -4.62 15.15 -10.66
C PRO A 44 -4.80 13.64 -10.60
N ARG A 45 -6.03 13.17 -10.38
CA ARG A 45 -6.39 11.75 -10.34
C ARG A 45 -7.27 11.33 -11.49
N ASP A 46 -7.56 12.21 -12.44
CA ASP A 46 -8.46 11.96 -13.56
C ASP A 46 -7.76 11.94 -14.93
N SER A 47 -6.43 11.97 -14.92
CA SER A 47 -5.60 12.08 -16.13
C SER A 47 -4.61 10.92 -16.24
N PRO A 48 -4.54 10.25 -17.41
CA PRO A 48 -3.58 9.17 -17.65
C PRO A 48 -2.21 9.66 -18.15
N SER A 49 -2.00 10.99 -18.23
CA SER A 49 -0.80 11.55 -18.84
C SER A 49 0.23 12.00 -17.80
N PRO A 50 1.50 11.60 -17.91
CA PRO A 50 2.58 12.12 -17.07
C PRO A 50 2.69 13.66 -17.12
N PHE A 51 2.40 14.27 -18.28
CA PHE A 51 2.49 15.73 -18.48
C PHE A 51 1.47 16.52 -17.67
N SER A 52 0.40 15.88 -17.19
CA SER A 52 -0.59 16.52 -16.32
C SER A 52 -0.14 16.64 -14.86
N GLY A 53 0.95 15.96 -14.48
CA GLY A 53 1.38 15.83 -13.09
C GLY A 53 0.66 14.72 -12.32
N ALA A 54 -0.17 13.89 -12.95
CA ALA A 54 -0.91 12.80 -12.29
C ALA A 54 -0.03 11.72 -11.63
N GLU A 55 1.26 11.70 -11.97
CA GLU A 55 2.25 10.75 -11.44
C GLU A 55 3.20 11.41 -10.42
N ALA A 56 2.94 12.67 -10.03
CA ALA A 56 3.88 13.47 -9.23
C ALA A 56 4.22 12.84 -7.88
N ASP A 57 3.31 12.05 -7.32
CA ASP A 57 3.40 11.43 -6.00
C ASP A 57 3.53 9.90 -6.03
N THR A 58 3.71 9.32 -7.22
CA THR A 58 4.06 7.92 -7.39
C THR A 58 5.49 7.67 -6.90
N SER A 59 5.66 6.78 -5.92
CA SER A 59 6.99 6.37 -5.48
C SER A 59 7.64 5.43 -6.48
N ILE A 60 8.89 5.69 -6.83
CA ILE A 60 9.79 4.75 -7.50
C ILE A 60 10.62 4.03 -6.44
N LEU A 61 10.32 2.74 -6.22
CA LEU A 61 10.87 1.89 -5.16
C LEU A 61 12.02 1.01 -5.67
N ASN A 62 12.99 1.63 -6.34
CA ASN A 62 14.13 0.92 -6.94
C ASN A 62 14.97 0.20 -5.85
N PRO A 63 15.11 -1.14 -5.91
CA PRO A 63 15.91 -1.91 -4.95
C PRO A 63 17.36 -1.43 -4.85
N ALA A 64 17.96 -0.96 -5.96
CA ALA A 64 19.32 -0.44 -5.98
C ALA A 64 19.50 0.85 -5.17
N GLN A 65 18.41 1.57 -4.89
CA GLN A 65 18.42 2.82 -4.13
C GLN A 65 17.84 2.65 -2.71
N ALA A 66 17.34 1.47 -2.36
CA ALA A 66 16.59 1.24 -1.14
C ALA A 66 17.37 1.60 0.14
N ALA A 67 18.69 1.41 0.16
CA ALA A 67 19.52 1.78 1.31
C ALA A 67 19.49 3.29 1.64
N ALA A 68 19.39 4.15 0.62
CA ALA A 68 19.34 5.61 0.79
C ALA A 68 17.90 6.15 0.87
N MET A 69 16.96 5.49 0.18
CA MET A 69 15.55 5.89 0.12
C MET A 69 14.65 4.65 0.26
N PRO A 70 14.46 4.12 1.49
CA PRO A 70 13.74 2.87 1.70
C PRO A 70 12.27 2.89 1.22
N LEU A 71 11.65 4.08 1.24
CA LEU A 71 10.30 4.37 0.75
C LEU A 71 10.25 4.88 -0.70
N GLY A 72 11.40 4.89 -1.37
CA GLY A 72 11.55 5.37 -2.74
C GLY A 72 11.57 6.89 -2.84
N LYS A 73 11.39 7.38 -4.06
CA LYS A 73 11.35 8.81 -4.40
C LYS A 73 10.17 9.13 -5.31
N THR A 74 9.66 10.34 -5.20
CA THR A 74 8.66 10.93 -6.11
C THR A 74 9.29 12.03 -6.93
N SER A 75 8.49 12.78 -7.70
CA SER A 75 8.94 13.98 -8.41
C SER A 75 9.49 15.08 -7.48
N LYS A 76 9.17 15.01 -6.17
CA LYS A 76 9.59 15.97 -5.15
C LYS A 76 10.80 15.52 -4.32
N GLY A 77 11.36 14.34 -4.61
CA GLY A 77 12.53 13.80 -3.90
C GLY A 77 12.22 12.53 -3.12
N ALA A 78 13.11 12.17 -2.19
CA ALA A 78 12.94 10.98 -1.35
C ALA A 78 11.69 11.10 -0.47
N VAL A 79 10.94 10.01 -0.33
CA VAL A 79 9.77 9.96 0.54
C VAL A 79 10.21 9.83 1.99
N ASP A 80 9.84 10.81 2.82
CA ASP A 80 9.99 10.77 4.27
C ASP A 80 8.61 10.64 4.91
N ALA A 81 8.40 9.55 5.65
CA ALA A 81 7.15 9.27 6.34
C ALA A 81 6.73 10.41 7.29
N LYS A 82 7.69 11.16 7.83
CA LYS A 82 7.43 12.27 8.76
C LYS A 82 6.59 13.39 8.14
N ASN A 83 6.65 13.59 6.83
CA ASN A 83 5.96 14.71 6.17
C ASN A 83 4.44 14.59 6.29
N VAL A 84 3.89 13.44 5.87
CA VAL A 84 2.45 13.16 5.97
C VAL A 84 2.07 12.88 7.42
N MET A 85 2.91 12.16 8.18
CA MET A 85 2.66 11.85 9.58
C MET A 85 2.57 13.09 10.46
N ALA A 86 3.39 14.12 10.23
CA ALA A 86 3.33 15.36 10.99
C ALA A 86 2.00 16.08 10.77
N ALA A 87 1.56 16.21 9.53
CA ALA A 87 0.25 16.80 9.21
C ALA A 87 -0.89 15.98 9.84
N PHE A 88 -0.82 14.64 9.75
CA PHE A 88 -1.85 13.75 10.26
C PHE A 88 -1.97 13.74 11.80
N MET A 89 -0.83 13.68 12.49
CA MET A 89 -0.77 13.51 13.96
C MET A 89 -0.78 14.82 14.74
N SER A 90 -0.68 15.98 14.09
CA SER A 90 -0.61 17.27 14.76
C SER A 90 -1.44 18.35 14.09
N GLY A 91 -1.65 19.45 14.80
CA GLY A 91 -2.39 20.60 14.29
C GLY A 91 -3.92 20.46 14.39
N PRO A 92 -4.65 21.54 14.06
CA PRO A 92 -6.10 21.54 14.09
C PRO A 92 -6.67 20.71 12.93
N VAL A 93 -7.83 20.11 13.17
CA VAL A 93 -8.59 19.43 12.12
C VAL A 93 -9.05 20.42 11.04
N ASN A 94 -8.77 20.11 9.78
CA ASN A 94 -9.25 20.86 8.63
C ASN A 94 -10.60 20.32 8.13
N VAL A 95 -11.69 20.73 8.78
CA VAL A 95 -13.06 20.26 8.46
C VAL A 95 -13.47 20.55 7.02
N THR A 96 -13.04 21.68 6.45
CA THR A 96 -13.40 22.09 5.08
C THR A 96 -12.69 21.22 4.06
N ALA A 97 -11.37 21.03 4.19
CA ALA A 97 -10.63 20.14 3.28
C ALA A 97 -11.14 18.70 3.38
N ARG A 98 -11.50 18.24 4.59
CA ARG A 98 -12.11 16.93 4.80
C ARG A 98 -13.42 16.78 4.05
N ALA A 99 -14.35 17.71 4.19
CA ALA A 99 -15.64 17.65 3.51
C ALA A 99 -15.48 17.64 1.97
N ILE A 100 -14.54 18.45 1.45
CA ILE A 100 -14.22 18.48 0.02
C ILE A 100 -13.64 17.14 -0.44
N HIS A 101 -12.66 16.60 0.29
CA HIS A 101 -12.02 15.33 -0.05
C HIS A 101 -12.98 14.15 0.02
N GLU A 102 -13.83 14.09 1.05
CA GLU A 102 -14.87 13.07 1.18
C GLU A 102 -15.81 13.13 -0.02
N ALA A 103 -16.29 14.32 -0.39
CA ALA A 103 -17.16 14.50 -1.56
C ALA A 103 -16.48 14.07 -2.87
N SER A 104 -15.21 14.43 -3.07
CA SER A 104 -14.46 14.07 -4.28
C SER A 104 -14.11 12.58 -4.35
N SER A 105 -14.05 11.88 -3.22
CA SER A 105 -13.66 10.47 -3.14
C SER A 105 -14.85 9.49 -2.95
N LEU A 106 -16.09 9.98 -2.93
CA LEU A 106 -17.28 9.13 -2.71
C LEU A 106 -17.38 7.94 -3.67
N TYR A 107 -16.91 8.10 -4.91
CA TYR A 107 -16.91 7.03 -5.92
C TYR A 107 -16.08 5.80 -5.47
N ARG A 108 -15.06 5.99 -4.62
CA ARG A 108 -14.24 4.89 -4.06
C ARG A 108 -15.05 3.95 -3.17
N ARG A 109 -16.18 4.39 -2.61
CA ARG A 109 -17.07 3.50 -1.84
C ARG A 109 -17.58 2.33 -2.69
N ALA A 110 -17.83 2.57 -3.98
CA ALA A 110 -18.19 1.52 -4.92
C ALA A 110 -17.02 0.56 -5.23
N ALA A 111 -15.77 1.02 -5.06
CA ALA A 111 -14.58 0.20 -5.24
C ALA A 111 -14.48 -0.90 -4.17
N VAL A 112 -14.86 -0.62 -2.92
CA VAL A 112 -14.77 -1.58 -1.80
C VAL A 112 -15.45 -2.92 -2.14
N THR A 113 -16.58 -2.87 -2.84
CA THR A 113 -17.35 -4.06 -3.27
C THR A 113 -17.04 -4.49 -4.70
N ASN A 114 -16.25 -3.73 -5.45
CA ASN A 114 -15.94 -3.99 -6.85
C ASN A 114 -14.45 -4.32 -7.02
N PRO A 115 -14.06 -5.61 -7.08
CA PRO A 115 -12.66 -6.00 -7.25
C PRO A 115 -12.07 -5.62 -8.62
N LYS A 116 -12.92 -5.19 -9.57
CA LYS A 116 -12.47 -4.68 -10.89
C LYS A 116 -12.09 -3.20 -10.87
N GLY A 117 -12.19 -2.54 -9.71
CA GLY A 117 -11.94 -1.11 -9.57
C GLY A 117 -13.09 -0.25 -10.09
N VAL A 118 -12.96 1.04 -9.90
CA VAL A 118 -13.93 2.07 -10.31
C VAL A 118 -13.24 3.19 -11.05
N ALA A 119 -13.87 3.69 -12.11
CA ALA A 119 -13.34 4.82 -12.86
C ALA A 119 -13.30 6.09 -11.99
N THR A 120 -12.19 6.82 -12.08
CA THR A 120 -12.03 8.08 -11.37
C THR A 120 -12.78 9.19 -12.11
N PRO A 121 -13.70 9.93 -11.44
CA PRO A 121 -14.43 11.02 -12.08
C PRO A 121 -13.51 12.15 -12.55
N LYS A 122 -13.91 12.82 -13.63
CA LYS A 122 -13.22 14.02 -14.14
C LYS A 122 -13.23 15.14 -13.08
N GLY A 123 -12.11 15.85 -12.95
CA GLY A 123 -11.89 16.90 -11.96
C GLY A 123 -11.45 16.39 -10.59
N THR A 124 -11.28 15.07 -10.41
CA THR A 124 -10.76 14.54 -9.16
C THR A 124 -9.29 14.95 -8.99
N VAL A 125 -9.00 15.62 -7.88
CA VAL A 125 -7.67 16.06 -7.50
C VAL A 125 -7.38 15.54 -6.10
N GLU A 126 -6.14 15.13 -5.86
CA GLU A 126 -5.69 14.70 -4.56
C GLU A 126 -5.77 15.84 -3.53
N GLY A 127 -6.30 15.53 -2.36
CA GLY A 127 -6.47 16.48 -1.25
C GLY A 127 -6.43 15.80 0.11
N GLY A 128 -6.01 14.53 0.15
CA GLY A 128 -6.04 13.69 1.33
C GLY A 128 -5.13 14.18 2.45
N VAL A 129 -4.01 14.85 2.14
CA VAL A 129 -3.06 15.32 3.16
C VAL A 129 -3.68 16.46 3.97
N ALA A 130 -4.21 17.49 3.31
CA ALA A 130 -4.93 18.57 3.97
C ALA A 130 -6.19 18.08 4.69
N ALA A 131 -6.94 17.15 4.08
CA ALA A 131 -8.16 16.58 4.67
C ALA A 131 -7.90 15.77 5.96
N ALA A 132 -6.76 15.07 6.00
CA ALA A 132 -6.38 14.22 7.12
C ALA A 132 -5.62 14.97 8.22
N ALA A 133 -5.36 16.27 8.05
CA ALA A 133 -4.68 17.08 9.04
C ALA A 133 -5.37 17.00 10.42
N GLY A 134 -4.57 16.74 11.47
CA GLY A 134 -5.02 16.61 12.86
C GLY A 134 -5.94 15.41 13.17
N VAL A 135 -6.31 14.56 12.19
CA VAL A 135 -7.16 13.37 12.44
C VAL A 135 -6.48 12.41 13.40
N GLY A 136 -5.20 12.14 13.18
CA GLY A 136 -4.41 11.18 13.95
C GLY A 136 -4.25 11.57 15.40
N ALA A 137 -4.20 12.87 15.69
CA ALA A 137 -4.17 13.40 17.06
C ALA A 137 -5.42 12.99 17.85
N MET A 138 -6.57 12.91 17.18
CA MET A 138 -7.86 12.61 17.80
C MET A 138 -8.19 11.12 17.79
N MET A 139 -7.91 10.44 16.68
CA MET A 139 -8.41 9.08 16.41
C MET A 139 -7.31 8.01 16.38
N GLY A 140 -6.04 8.42 16.45
CA GLY A 140 -4.89 7.55 16.23
C GLY A 140 -4.68 7.20 14.76
N LEU A 141 -3.81 6.24 14.50
CA LEU A 141 -3.53 5.75 13.15
C LEU A 141 -4.55 4.71 12.68
N PRO A 142 -4.66 4.50 11.35
CA PRO A 142 -5.35 3.33 10.80
C PRO A 142 -4.82 2.03 11.44
N THR A 143 -5.73 1.15 11.86
CA THR A 143 -5.35 -0.16 12.42
C THR A 143 -5.58 -1.27 11.40
N THR A 144 -4.78 -2.34 11.48
CA THR A 144 -5.19 -3.62 10.87
C THR A 144 -6.55 -4.05 11.41
N ASP A 145 -7.23 -4.93 10.68
CA ASP A 145 -8.31 -5.71 11.26
C ASP A 145 -7.79 -6.66 12.33
N ASP A 146 -8.73 -7.37 12.96
CA ASP A 146 -8.35 -8.33 13.98
C ASP A 146 -7.44 -9.40 13.44
N ASN A 147 -7.53 -9.81 12.17
CA ASN A 147 -6.72 -10.83 11.49
C ASN A 147 -5.32 -10.35 11.05
N GLY A 148 -5.02 -9.07 11.19
CA GLY A 148 -3.75 -8.48 10.75
C GLY A 148 -3.74 -8.12 9.26
N MET A 149 -4.91 -7.98 8.64
CA MET A 149 -5.05 -7.41 7.30
C MET A 149 -5.22 -5.89 7.39
N ILE A 150 -4.64 -5.17 6.44
CA ILE A 150 -4.82 -3.73 6.26
C ILE A 150 -5.35 -3.46 4.85
N SER A 151 -6.37 -2.60 4.76
CA SER A 151 -7.01 -2.22 3.50
C SER A 151 -6.42 -0.92 2.97
N MET A 152 -6.46 -0.72 1.66
CA MET A 152 -5.96 0.48 1.00
C MET A 152 -6.63 0.69 -0.37
N THR A 153 -6.50 1.89 -0.91
CA THR A 153 -6.82 2.20 -2.29
C THR A 153 -5.54 2.35 -3.12
N ILE A 154 -5.52 1.68 -4.27
CA ILE A 154 -4.48 1.83 -5.28
C ILE A 154 -5.09 2.51 -6.50
N HIS A 155 -4.51 3.63 -6.88
CA HIS A 155 -4.87 4.37 -8.06
C HIS A 155 -4.02 3.92 -9.24
N GLN A 156 -4.67 3.49 -10.32
CA GLN A 156 -4.06 3.27 -11.62
C GLN A 156 -4.12 4.56 -12.43
N VAL A 157 -2.95 5.04 -12.83
CA VAL A 157 -2.86 6.27 -13.61
C VAL A 157 -3.15 6.00 -15.08
N ASN A 158 -2.53 4.98 -15.69
CA ASN A 158 -2.59 4.79 -17.15
C ASN A 158 -2.72 3.33 -17.58
N GLN A 159 -2.65 3.11 -18.89
CA GLN A 159 -2.97 1.85 -19.56
C GLN A 159 -2.12 0.67 -19.16
N ASP A 160 -0.96 0.99 -18.61
CA ASP A 160 0.09 0.03 -18.42
C ASP A 160 -0.13 -0.79 -17.13
N GLY A 161 -1.30 -0.65 -16.49
CA GLY A 161 -1.95 -1.60 -15.58
C GLY A 161 -1.31 -1.72 -14.21
N ALA A 162 -1.82 -1.00 -13.22
CA ALA A 162 -1.12 -0.69 -11.97
C ALA A 162 -0.47 -1.86 -11.19
N GLY A 163 -0.92 -3.11 -11.30
CA GLY A 163 -0.39 -4.25 -10.53
C GLY A 163 -0.23 -5.57 -11.32
N PRO A 164 -0.06 -6.70 -10.62
CA PRO A 164 -0.17 -6.87 -9.17
C PRO A 164 1.00 -6.24 -8.41
N PHE A 165 0.71 -5.72 -7.22
CA PHE A 165 1.72 -5.21 -6.30
C PHE A 165 2.31 -6.32 -5.43
N SER A 166 3.60 -6.21 -5.12
CA SER A 166 4.25 -6.91 -4.00
C SER A 166 4.38 -5.97 -2.82
N ALA A 167 4.13 -6.48 -1.61
CA ALA A 167 4.19 -5.71 -0.38
C ALA A 167 5.36 -6.12 0.52
N MET A 168 5.91 -5.17 1.26
CA MET A 168 6.84 -5.42 2.36
C MET A 168 6.44 -4.58 3.58
N VAL A 169 6.69 -5.08 4.78
CA VAL A 169 6.38 -4.40 6.06
C VAL A 169 7.65 -4.24 6.89
N ASP A 170 7.90 -3.03 7.33
CA ASP A 170 8.85 -2.66 8.38
C ASP A 170 8.12 -2.49 9.72
N PRO A 171 8.40 -3.35 10.71
CA PRO A 171 7.79 -3.26 12.04
C PRO A 171 8.53 -2.37 13.05
N THR A 172 9.71 -1.81 12.71
CA THR A 172 10.62 -1.23 13.69
C THR A 172 11.16 0.15 13.33
N SER A 173 11.58 0.39 12.08
CA SER A 173 12.37 1.60 11.77
C SER A 173 11.53 2.84 11.47
N GLY A 174 10.23 2.67 11.23
CA GLY A 174 9.38 3.78 10.78
C GLY A 174 9.63 4.13 9.31
N GLY A 175 10.09 3.17 8.51
CA GLY A 175 10.38 3.33 7.08
C GLY A 175 11.77 3.88 6.76
N THR A 176 12.68 3.95 7.73
CA THR A 176 14.02 4.54 7.55
C THR A 176 15.13 3.52 7.31
N ASP A 177 14.89 2.22 7.56
CA ASP A 177 15.85 1.14 7.33
C ASP A 177 15.29 0.13 6.32
N ALA A 178 15.98 0.00 5.18
CA ALA A 178 15.63 -0.95 4.14
C ALA A 178 15.69 -2.42 4.61
N ALA A 179 16.56 -2.75 5.56
CA ALA A 179 16.74 -4.12 6.06
C ALA A 179 15.61 -4.59 6.98
N ALA A 180 14.87 -3.64 7.58
CA ALA A 180 13.75 -3.91 8.45
C ALA A 180 12.51 -4.43 7.68
N PHE A 181 12.39 -4.10 6.40
CA PHE A 181 11.29 -4.55 5.55
C PHE A 181 11.34 -6.06 5.29
N LYS A 182 10.23 -6.76 5.60
CA LYS A 182 10.03 -8.18 5.29
C LYS A 182 8.84 -8.37 4.34
N PRO A 183 8.87 -9.37 3.45
CA PRO A 183 7.78 -9.63 2.52
C PRO A 183 6.44 -9.85 3.22
N ALA A 184 5.37 -9.31 2.65
CA ALA A 184 3.99 -9.49 3.08
C ALA A 184 3.12 -9.94 1.90
N THR A 185 2.00 -10.60 2.16
CA THR A 185 1.12 -11.09 1.09
C THR A 185 0.02 -10.06 0.79
N MET A 186 -0.42 -10.00 -0.46
CA MET A 186 -1.53 -9.14 -0.89
C MET A 186 -2.73 -9.99 -1.32
N PRO A 187 -3.58 -10.46 -0.37
CA PRO A 187 -4.71 -11.32 -0.67
C PRO A 187 -5.77 -10.68 -1.58
N GLN A 188 -5.83 -9.35 -1.62
CA GLN A 188 -6.62 -8.59 -2.58
C GLN A 188 -5.69 -7.59 -3.25
N ASN A 189 -5.61 -7.62 -4.57
CA ASN A 189 -4.62 -6.86 -5.33
C ASN A 189 -5.27 -6.24 -6.58
N VAL A 190 -4.57 -5.28 -7.18
CA VAL A 190 -4.93 -4.79 -8.51
C VAL A 190 -4.79 -5.95 -9.49
N PRO A 191 -5.83 -6.30 -10.26
CA PRO A 191 -5.71 -7.37 -11.23
C PRO A 191 -4.70 -6.97 -12.32
N GLY A 192 -3.84 -7.92 -12.71
CA GLY A 192 -2.88 -7.70 -13.79
C GLY A 192 -3.55 -7.51 -15.16
N ILE A 193 -2.81 -6.91 -16.09
CA ILE A 193 -3.26 -6.64 -17.46
C ILE A 193 -3.62 -7.94 -18.17
N GLY A 194 -4.71 -7.92 -18.94
CA GLY A 194 -5.17 -9.08 -19.73
C GLY A 194 -6.01 -10.10 -18.95
N ILE A 195 -6.20 -9.92 -17.63
CA ILE A 195 -7.12 -10.72 -16.82
C ILE A 195 -8.48 -10.03 -16.77
N ALA A 196 -9.55 -10.76 -17.13
CA ALA A 196 -10.96 -10.38 -16.93
C ALA A 196 -11.48 -9.11 -17.64
N GLY A 197 -10.89 -8.71 -18.78
CA GLY A 197 -11.44 -7.65 -19.63
C GLY A 197 -11.29 -6.24 -19.04
N ILE A 198 -10.27 -6.03 -18.20
CA ILE A 198 -9.90 -4.69 -17.73
C ILE A 198 -9.49 -3.86 -18.94
N SER A 199 -10.26 -2.80 -19.19
CA SER A 199 -10.00 -1.84 -20.24
C SER A 199 -8.56 -1.37 -20.15
N THR A 200 -7.86 -1.40 -21.27
CA THR A 200 -6.50 -0.90 -21.35
C THR A 200 -6.45 0.58 -21.04
N ALA A 201 -7.54 1.37 -20.98
CA ALA A 201 -7.48 2.84 -21.00
C ALA A 201 -7.99 3.60 -19.77
N ALA A 202 -7.98 3.02 -18.55
CA ALA A 202 -8.77 3.61 -17.48
C ALA A 202 -7.96 4.08 -16.26
N VAL A 203 -8.10 5.38 -15.97
CA VAL A 203 -7.74 6.00 -14.70
C VAL A 203 -8.74 5.50 -13.66
N MET A 204 -8.29 4.65 -12.73
CA MET A 204 -9.20 3.90 -11.85
C MET A 204 -8.63 3.72 -10.45
N ASP A 205 -9.52 3.59 -9.47
CA ASP A 205 -9.18 3.18 -8.12
C ASP A 205 -9.57 1.73 -7.87
N PHE A 206 -8.66 0.99 -7.26
CA PHE A 206 -8.83 -0.40 -6.89
C PHE A 206 -8.74 -0.59 -5.38
N PRO A 207 -9.62 -1.40 -4.78
CA PRO A 207 -9.40 -1.87 -3.42
C PRO A 207 -8.23 -2.87 -3.39
N ALA A 208 -7.35 -2.74 -2.41
CA ALA A 208 -6.31 -3.72 -2.14
C ALA A 208 -6.22 -4.03 -0.65
N LYS A 209 -5.73 -5.22 -0.33
CA LYS A 209 -5.48 -5.67 1.05
C LYS A 209 -4.13 -6.32 1.14
N MET A 210 -3.45 -6.05 2.23
CA MET A 210 -2.19 -6.69 2.61
C MET A 210 -2.39 -7.43 3.92
N GLN A 211 -1.83 -8.62 4.02
CA GLN A 211 -1.75 -9.39 5.24
C GLN A 211 -0.35 -9.22 5.85
N MET A 212 -0.31 -8.81 7.11
CA MET A 212 0.94 -8.73 7.86
C MET A 212 1.61 -10.11 7.99
N PRO A 213 2.96 -10.17 7.99
CA PRO A 213 3.68 -11.41 8.25
C PRO A 213 3.35 -12.02 9.61
N ALA A 214 3.26 -13.35 9.68
CA ALA A 214 2.97 -14.05 10.92
C ALA A 214 4.06 -13.76 11.98
N GLY A 215 3.63 -13.52 13.22
CA GLY A 215 4.55 -13.19 14.32
C GLY A 215 5.09 -11.76 14.33
N MET A 216 4.81 -10.96 13.30
CA MET A 216 5.28 -9.57 13.27
C MET A 216 4.46 -8.69 14.23
N THR A 217 5.14 -7.84 15.00
CA THR A 217 4.51 -6.85 15.88
C THR A 217 5.01 -5.45 15.57
N CYS A 218 4.11 -4.47 15.43
CA CYS A 218 4.49 -3.08 15.20
C CYS A 218 5.10 -2.46 16.46
N SER A 219 6.27 -1.85 16.30
CA SER A 219 7.07 -1.23 17.35
C SER A 219 7.79 0.04 16.90
N GLY A 220 7.68 0.40 15.62
CA GLY A 220 8.34 1.57 15.08
C GLY A 220 7.73 2.88 15.57
N THR A 221 8.48 3.95 15.32
CA THR A 221 8.13 5.32 15.72
C THR A 221 8.31 6.26 14.52
N ILE A 222 7.33 7.12 14.27
CA ILE A 222 7.41 8.17 13.23
C ILE A 222 6.88 9.47 13.82
N GLY A 223 7.77 10.46 14.00
CA GLY A 223 7.45 11.62 14.82
C GLY A 223 7.06 11.15 16.23
N ASP A 224 5.90 11.61 16.71
CA ASP A 224 5.38 11.24 18.04
C ASP A 224 4.50 9.98 18.03
N ALA A 225 4.20 9.41 16.86
CA ALA A 225 3.41 8.19 16.76
C ALA A 225 4.28 6.95 17.06
N THR A 226 3.82 6.09 17.97
CA THR A 226 4.50 4.86 18.37
C THR A 226 3.69 3.62 17.99
N ASN A 227 4.30 2.43 18.10
CA ASN A 227 3.70 1.15 17.68
C ASN A 227 3.33 1.13 16.19
N VAL A 228 4.09 1.84 15.37
CA VAL A 228 3.84 2.00 13.94
C VAL A 228 4.53 0.89 13.16
N CYS A 229 3.81 0.34 12.18
CA CYS A 229 4.41 -0.35 11.06
C CYS A 229 4.36 0.55 9.83
N VAL A 230 5.38 0.46 8.99
CA VAL A 230 5.36 1.04 7.66
C VAL A 230 5.34 -0.09 6.66
N ALA A 231 4.49 0.02 5.65
CA ALA A 231 4.53 -0.88 4.53
C ALA A 231 4.78 -0.13 3.24
N LYS A 232 5.46 -0.80 2.31
CA LYS A 232 5.70 -0.31 0.96
C LYS A 232 5.22 -1.36 -0.03
N MET A 233 4.66 -0.89 -1.13
CA MET A 233 4.11 -1.72 -2.18
C MET A 233 4.65 -1.24 -3.51
N SER A 234 5.14 -2.16 -4.34
CA SER A 234 5.55 -1.85 -5.72
C SER A 234 5.10 -2.92 -6.70
N ASN A 235 4.94 -2.55 -7.95
CA ASN A 235 4.60 -3.47 -9.04
C ASN A 235 5.82 -4.13 -9.73
N GLY A 236 7.01 -4.01 -9.13
CA GLY A 236 8.20 -4.73 -9.57
C GLY A 236 8.94 -4.06 -10.74
N PRO A 237 9.96 -4.75 -11.30
CA PRO A 237 10.81 -4.19 -12.35
C PRO A 237 10.05 -3.96 -13.65
N PRO A 238 10.56 -3.06 -14.51
CA PRO A 238 11.75 -2.23 -14.35
C PRO A 238 11.56 -0.96 -13.50
N GLN A 239 10.33 -0.48 -13.32
CA GLN A 239 10.09 0.87 -12.80
C GLN A 239 9.80 0.91 -11.30
N PHE A 240 9.28 -0.17 -10.71
CA PHE A 240 9.00 -0.27 -9.28
C PHE A 240 8.06 0.83 -8.78
N PHE A 241 7.01 1.15 -9.53
CA PHE A 241 6.03 2.15 -9.11
C PHE A 241 5.18 1.65 -7.94
N GLY A 242 4.81 2.58 -7.06
CA GLY A 242 3.88 2.32 -6.00
C GLY A 242 3.84 3.40 -4.94
N GLY A 243 3.88 2.98 -3.68
CA GLY A 243 3.74 3.89 -2.54
C GLY A 243 3.99 3.19 -1.22
N SER A 244 3.81 3.93 -0.13
CA SER A 244 3.97 3.41 1.23
C SER A 244 2.92 3.95 2.18
N ILE A 245 2.57 3.18 3.21
CA ILE A 245 1.53 3.49 4.19
C ILE A 245 2.07 3.31 5.61
N ALA A 246 1.54 4.10 6.55
CA ALA A 246 1.77 3.91 7.98
C ALA A 246 0.48 3.43 8.64
N PHE A 247 0.60 2.49 9.57
CA PHE A 247 -0.53 1.90 10.28
C PHE A 247 -0.09 1.30 11.62
N THR A 248 -1.07 0.93 12.43
CA THR A 248 -0.87 0.20 13.70
C THR A 248 -1.57 -1.15 13.64
N GLN A 249 -1.26 -2.03 14.59
CA GLN A 249 -1.99 -3.28 14.75
C GLN A 249 -3.18 -3.12 15.69
N SER A 250 -4.28 -3.80 15.39
CA SER A 250 -5.31 -4.06 16.39
C SER A 250 -4.73 -4.84 17.57
N SER A 251 -5.31 -4.66 18.75
CA SER A 251 -4.91 -5.40 19.96
C SER A 251 -4.99 -6.93 19.76
N ALA A 252 -6.02 -7.40 19.03
CA ALA A 252 -6.20 -8.82 18.72
C ALA A 252 -5.11 -9.33 17.75
N ALA A 253 -4.79 -8.59 16.69
CA ALA A 253 -3.73 -8.95 15.76
C ALA A 253 -2.37 -9.03 16.46
N LYS A 254 -2.04 -8.02 17.30
CA LYS A 254 -0.81 -8.00 18.09
C LYS A 254 -0.72 -9.20 19.04
N LYS A 255 -1.81 -9.54 19.72
CA LYS A 255 -1.88 -10.72 20.60
C LYS A 255 -1.60 -12.01 19.82
N ARG A 256 -2.24 -12.22 18.67
CA ARG A 256 -1.99 -13.42 17.85
C ARG A 256 -0.56 -13.51 17.32
N ALA A 257 0.05 -12.38 16.95
CA ALA A 257 1.46 -12.35 16.56
C ALA A 257 2.38 -12.80 17.71
N ILE A 258 2.14 -12.31 18.94
CA ILE A 258 2.90 -12.71 20.12
C ILE A 258 2.70 -14.22 20.42
N GLU A 259 1.47 -14.71 20.36
CA GLU A 259 1.15 -16.13 20.55
C GLU A 259 1.82 -17.03 19.51
N TYR A 260 1.83 -16.61 18.24
CA TYR A 260 2.58 -17.29 17.18
C TYR A 260 4.06 -17.40 17.53
N ASN A 261 4.70 -16.30 17.95
CA ASN A 261 6.11 -16.31 18.32
C ASN A 261 6.39 -17.23 19.53
N MET A 262 5.52 -17.21 20.54
CA MET A 262 5.65 -18.11 21.70
C MET A 262 5.53 -19.58 21.28
N LYS A 263 4.59 -19.91 20.39
CA LYS A 263 4.43 -21.25 19.84
C LYS A 263 5.68 -21.69 19.07
N MET A 264 6.18 -20.85 18.15
CA MET A 264 7.37 -21.19 17.36
C MET A 264 8.61 -21.39 18.23
N ARG A 265 8.81 -20.57 19.27
CA ARG A 265 9.90 -20.74 20.24
C ARG A 265 9.80 -22.07 21.00
N ARG A 266 8.61 -22.44 21.47
CA ARG A 266 8.38 -23.72 22.14
C ARG A 266 8.65 -24.90 21.21
N SER A 267 8.16 -24.85 19.98
CA SER A 267 8.42 -25.89 18.97
C SER A 267 9.91 -26.05 18.69
N ALA A 268 10.66 -24.95 18.53
CA ALA A 268 12.11 -25.01 18.32
C ALA A 268 12.87 -25.57 19.53
N GLN A 269 12.41 -25.29 20.76
CA GLN A 269 12.99 -25.89 21.97
C GLN A 269 12.75 -27.40 22.05
N LEU A 270 11.53 -27.85 21.71
CA LEU A 270 11.22 -29.28 21.69
C LEU A 270 12.03 -30.03 20.65
N ALA A 271 12.19 -29.48 19.45
CA ALA A 271 13.01 -30.07 18.39
C ALA A 271 14.48 -30.27 18.83
N ARG A 272 15.09 -29.26 19.46
CA ARG A 272 16.46 -29.39 19.99
C ARG A 272 16.59 -30.48 21.06
N ARG A 273 15.59 -30.60 21.95
CA ARG A 273 15.58 -31.64 22.98
C ARG A 273 15.34 -33.05 22.45
N SER A 274 14.82 -33.21 21.23
CA SER A 274 14.70 -34.52 20.57
C SER A 274 15.94 -34.92 19.79
N GLU A 275 16.90 -34.01 19.61
CA GLU A 275 18.18 -34.25 18.93
C GLU A 275 19.32 -34.57 19.93
N GLU A 276 19.08 -34.40 21.24
CA GLU A 276 19.95 -34.77 22.37
C GLU A 276 19.58 -36.16 22.92
#